data_AF-A0A350PKX6-F1
#
_entry.id   AF-A0A350PKX6-F1
#
_cell.length_a   1.000
_cell.length_b   1.000
_cell.length_c   1.000
_cell.angle_alpha   90.00
_cell.angle_beta   90.00
_cell.angle_gamma   90.00
#
_symmetry.space_group_name_H-M   'P 1'
#
loop_
_entity.id
_entity.type
_entity.pdbx_description
1 polymer ?
#
loop_
_entity_poly.entity_id
_entity_poly.type
_entity_poly.pdbx_seq_one_letter_code
_entity_poly.pdbx_strand_id
1 'polypeptide(L)'
;MRNYLLEFKKIKKRNPTETEVGLMMKAVAMKEPHRKKSDAYYKRFENAKEVGSLGGRSKIPIKLTTNATRVNDLLTVGISERKISNMLDLDIASVRSLKYKYKLPRAKEYIIK
;
A
#
# COMPACT_ATOMS: atom_id res chain seq x y z
N MET A 1 -14.58 6.76 14.74
CA MET A 1 -13.41 5.93 15.15
C MET A 1 -13.89 4.85 16.11
N ARG A 2 -13.47 3.58 15.95
CA ARG A 2 -13.81 2.51 16.90
C ARG A 2 -12.98 2.67 18.18
N ASN A 3 -13.62 2.54 19.35
CA ASN A 3 -12.96 2.60 20.65
C ASN A 3 -12.78 1.19 21.21
N TYR A 4 -11.61 0.60 20.93
CA TYR A 4 -11.27 -0.78 21.27
C TYR A 4 -11.26 -1.05 22.79
N LEU A 5 -10.97 -0.04 23.62
CA LEU A 5 -11.01 -0.18 25.08
C LEU A 5 -12.44 -0.31 25.60
N LEU A 6 -13.37 0.48 25.06
CA LEU A 6 -14.79 0.39 25.42
C LEU A 6 -15.40 -0.94 24.96
N GLU A 7 -15.05 -1.43 23.78
CA GLU A 7 -15.49 -2.74 23.28
C GLU A 7 -14.97 -3.90 24.15
N PHE A 8 -13.69 -3.87 24.55
CA PHE A 8 -13.13 -4.88 25.44
C PHE A 8 -13.87 -4.95 26.78
N LYS A 9 -14.14 -3.79 27.39
CA LYS A 9 -14.88 -3.72 28.67
C LYS A 9 -16.31 -4.27 28.53
N LYS A 10 -16.98 -4.01 27.40
CA LYS A 10 -18.33 -4.54 27.15
C LYS A 10 -18.34 -6.06 26.99
N ILE A 11 -17.35 -6.63 26.30
CA ILE A 11 -17.28 -8.07 26.02
C ILE A 11 -16.80 -8.87 27.24
N LYS A 12 -15.69 -8.43 27.84
CA LYS A 12 -15.01 -9.16 28.92
C LYS A 12 -15.48 -8.74 30.32
N LYS A 13 -16.32 -7.71 30.43
CA LYS A 13 -16.88 -7.16 31.67
C LYS A 13 -15.82 -6.83 32.74
N ARG A 14 -14.59 -6.53 32.32
CA ARG A 14 -13.48 -6.14 33.20
C ARG A 14 -12.57 -5.10 32.55
N ASN A 15 -11.74 -4.46 33.36
CA ASN A 15 -10.66 -3.62 32.85
C ASN A 15 -9.55 -4.50 32.21
N PRO A 16 -8.95 -4.04 31.10
CA PRO A 16 -7.83 -4.73 30.47
C PRO A 16 -6.55 -4.63 31.32
N THR A 17 -5.71 -5.66 31.26
CA THR A 17 -4.36 -5.62 31.85
C THR A 17 -3.43 -4.78 30.98
N GLU A 18 -2.28 -4.36 31.53
CA GLU A 18 -1.28 -3.57 30.79
C GLU A 18 -0.82 -4.28 29.51
N THR A 19 -0.65 -5.60 29.55
CA THR A 19 -0.31 -6.43 28.39
C THR A 19 -1.40 -6.42 27.31
N GLU A 20 -2.68 -6.49 27.70
CA GLU A 20 -3.82 -6.45 26.78
C GLU A 20 -4.01 -5.06 26.17
N VAL A 21 -3.79 -3.99 26.96
CA VAL A 21 -3.75 -2.61 26.47
C VAL A 21 -2.62 -2.46 25.45
N GLY A 22 -1.41 -2.97 25.73
CA GLY A 22 -0.28 -2.95 24.81
C GLY A 22 -0.59 -3.65 23.47
N LEU A 23 -1.27 -4.80 23.52
CA LEU A 23 -1.73 -5.51 22.33
C LEU A 23 -2.79 -4.72 21.54
N MET A 24 -3.72 -4.04 22.21
CA MET A 24 -4.73 -3.19 21.57
C MET A 24 -4.12 -1.90 20.99
N MET A 25 -3.13 -1.30 21.63
CA MET A 25 -2.44 -0.14 21.08
C MET A 25 -1.62 -0.54 19.85
N LYS A 26 -0.94 -1.69 19.90
CA LYS A 26 -0.27 -2.29 18.74
C LYS A 26 -1.26 -2.65 17.63
N ALA A 27 -2.46 -3.12 17.98
CA ALA A 27 -3.56 -3.38 17.06
C ALA A 27 -3.98 -2.13 16.30
N VAL A 28 -4.18 -1.03 17.02
CA VAL A 28 -4.56 0.26 16.45
C VAL A 28 -3.44 0.83 15.60
N ALA A 29 -2.19 0.78 16.08
CA ALA A 29 -1.02 1.24 15.35
C ALA A 29 -0.77 0.43 14.07
N MET A 30 -0.96 -0.89 14.12
CA MET A 30 -0.89 -1.77 12.94
C MET A 30 -2.21 -1.81 12.15
N LYS A 31 -3.24 -1.11 12.62
CA LYS A 31 -4.64 -1.13 12.18
C LYS A 31 -5.33 -2.51 12.28
N GLU A 32 -4.60 -3.64 12.28
CA GLU A 32 -5.11 -4.99 12.57
C GLU A 32 -4.04 -5.90 13.24
N PRO A 33 -4.18 -6.28 14.52
CA PRO A 33 -3.16 -7.00 15.32
C PRO A 33 -3.02 -8.47 14.96
N HIS A 34 -3.95 -9.03 14.18
CA HIS A 34 -4.02 -10.45 13.85
C HIS A 34 -3.74 -10.75 12.38
N ARG A 35 -3.42 -9.73 11.57
CA ARG A 35 -3.06 -9.93 10.17
C ARG A 35 -1.60 -10.32 10.02
N LYS A 36 -1.33 -11.26 9.12
CA LYS A 36 0.03 -11.75 8.84
C LYS A 36 0.90 -10.57 8.37
N LYS A 37 2.21 -10.61 8.63
CA LYS A 37 3.17 -9.58 8.17
C LYS A 37 3.06 -9.29 6.65
N SER A 38 2.60 -10.27 5.86
CA SER A 38 2.27 -10.12 4.43
C SER A 38 1.30 -8.97 4.15
N ASP A 39 0.32 -8.75 5.03
CA ASP A 39 -0.76 -7.80 4.80
C ASP A 39 -0.33 -6.38 5.11
N ALA A 40 0.63 -6.21 6.04
CA ALA A 40 1.27 -4.91 6.28
C ALA A 40 2.07 -4.46 5.05
N TYR A 41 2.72 -5.39 4.34
CA TYR A 41 3.39 -5.11 3.08
C TYR A 41 2.38 -4.75 1.98
N TYR A 42 1.29 -5.50 1.88
CA TYR A 42 0.19 -5.24 0.94
C TYR A 42 -0.41 -3.85 1.15
N LYS A 43 -0.61 -3.45 2.41
CA LYS A 43 -1.15 -2.15 2.77
C LYS A 43 -0.20 -0.98 2.45
N ARG A 44 1.12 -1.16 2.62
CA ARG A 44 2.11 -0.19 2.14
C ARG A 44 2.03 -0.03 0.62
N PHE A 45 1.78 -1.13 -0.07
CA PHE A 45 1.61 -1.15 -1.51
C PHE A 45 0.34 -0.42 -1.96
N GLU A 46 -0.80 -0.65 -1.31
CA GLU A 46 -2.05 0.07 -1.56
C GLU A 46 -1.91 1.57 -1.28
N ASN A 47 -1.35 1.94 -0.12
CA ASN A 47 -1.08 3.34 0.19
C ASN A 47 -0.14 3.99 -0.85
N ALA A 48 0.83 3.24 -1.36
CA ALA A 48 1.74 3.73 -2.38
C ALA A 48 1.04 4.07 -3.71
N LYS A 49 -0.12 3.46 -4.01
CA LYS A 49 -0.93 3.78 -5.20
C LYS A 49 -1.59 5.15 -5.11
N GLU A 50 -2.00 5.55 -3.90
CA GLU A 50 -2.75 6.80 -3.66
C GLU A 50 -1.85 7.97 -3.26
N VAL A 51 -0.95 7.76 -2.29
CA VAL A 51 -0.18 8.82 -1.61
C VAL A 51 1.34 8.61 -1.65
N GLY A 52 1.80 7.48 -2.21
CA GLY A 52 3.21 7.13 -2.27
C GLY A 52 3.71 6.35 -1.04
N SER A 53 4.94 5.81 -1.14
CA SER A 53 5.52 4.88 -0.16
C SER A 53 5.62 5.45 1.27
N LEU A 54 5.92 6.76 1.37
CA LEU A 54 6.09 7.46 2.64
C LEU A 54 4.79 8.04 3.20
N GLY A 55 3.66 7.90 2.47
CA GLY A 55 2.44 8.64 2.76
C GLY A 55 2.54 10.11 2.37
N GLY A 56 1.44 10.86 2.56
CA GLY A 56 1.38 12.30 2.30
C GLY A 56 0.27 12.71 1.34
N ARG A 57 0.57 13.68 0.46
CA ARG A 57 -0.40 14.25 -0.49
C ARG A 57 -0.82 13.21 -1.53
N SER A 58 -2.11 13.17 -1.84
CA SER A 58 -2.65 12.33 -2.92
C SER A 58 -1.97 12.64 -4.24
N LYS A 59 -1.78 11.60 -5.05
CA LYS A 59 -1.19 11.73 -6.37
C LYS A 59 -2.11 12.54 -7.29
N ILE A 60 -1.51 13.41 -8.09
CA ILE A 60 -2.24 14.20 -9.07
C ILE A 60 -2.60 13.29 -10.26
N PRO A 61 -3.84 13.32 -10.79
CA PRO A 61 -4.19 12.59 -12.00
C PRO A 61 -3.30 12.97 -13.18
N ILE A 62 -2.73 11.98 -13.87
CA ILE A 62 -1.87 12.22 -15.04
C ILE A 62 -2.19 11.24 -16.18
N LYS A 63 -1.92 11.66 -17.41
CA LYS A 63 -1.98 10.77 -18.57
C LYS A 63 -0.70 9.94 -18.65
N LEU A 64 -0.85 8.64 -18.80
CA LEU A 64 0.26 7.69 -18.94
C LEU A 64 0.48 7.32 -20.40
N THR A 65 1.73 7.09 -20.79
CA THR A 65 2.05 6.47 -22.09
C THR A 65 1.70 4.98 -22.08
N THR A 66 1.59 4.36 -23.25
CA THR A 66 1.29 2.92 -23.40
C THR A 66 2.27 2.00 -22.67
N ASN A 67 3.57 2.35 -22.65
CA ASN A 67 4.55 1.59 -21.88
C ASN A 67 4.41 1.83 -20.38
N ALA A 68 4.10 3.06 -19.96
CA ALA A 68 3.89 3.39 -18.55
C ALA A 68 2.62 2.75 -17.98
N THR A 69 1.54 2.62 -18.77
CA THR A 69 0.33 1.90 -18.35
C THR A 69 0.62 0.41 -18.13
N ARG A 70 1.31 -0.24 -19.08
CA ARG A 70 1.72 -1.65 -18.93
C ARG A 70 2.62 -1.88 -17.72
N VAL A 71 3.62 -1.01 -17.52
CA VAL A 71 4.49 -1.07 -16.33
C VAL A 71 3.68 -0.85 -15.05
N ASN A 72 2.73 0.08 -15.06
CA ASN A 72 1.84 0.30 -13.91
C ASN A 72 1.04 -0.95 -13.56
N ASP A 73 0.41 -1.58 -14.55
CA ASP A 73 -0.43 -2.76 -14.34
C ASP A 73 0.40 -3.92 -13.77
N LEU A 74 1.57 -4.20 -14.33
CA LEU A 74 2.45 -5.26 -13.83
C LEU A 74 3.01 -4.96 -12.43
N LEU A 75 3.35 -3.69 -12.14
CA LEU A 75 3.71 -3.29 -10.79
C LEU A 75 2.55 -3.46 -9.83
N THR A 76 1.31 -3.14 -10.22
CA THR A 76 0.14 -3.31 -9.34
C THR A 76 -0.15 -4.76 -8.95
N VAL A 77 0.25 -5.71 -9.81
CA VAL A 77 0.19 -7.17 -9.53
C VAL A 77 1.34 -7.62 -8.62
N GLY A 78 2.35 -6.78 -8.37
CA GLY A 78 3.50 -7.09 -7.52
C GLY A 78 4.66 -7.74 -8.25
N ILE A 79 4.72 -7.64 -9.58
CA ILE A 79 5.83 -8.16 -10.38
C ILE A 79 7.06 -7.25 -10.18
N SER A 80 8.23 -7.88 -10.02
CA SER A 80 9.49 -7.14 -9.83
C SER A 80 9.93 -6.42 -11.11
N GLU A 81 10.63 -5.29 -10.96
CA GLU A 81 11.12 -4.48 -12.08
C GLU A 81 11.94 -5.30 -13.09
N ARG A 82 12.76 -6.25 -12.61
CA ARG A 82 13.55 -7.15 -13.46
C ARG A 82 12.70 -8.15 -14.24
N LYS A 83 11.58 -8.61 -13.69
CA LYS A 83 10.66 -9.47 -14.46
C LYS A 83 9.89 -8.63 -15.49
N ILE A 84 9.52 -7.41 -15.13
CA ILE A 84 8.84 -6.47 -16.04
C ILE A 84 9.73 -6.11 -17.23
N SER A 85 11.02 -5.85 -17.00
CA SER A 85 11.98 -5.58 -18.08
C SER A 85 12.01 -6.71 -19.11
N ASN A 86 12.05 -7.96 -18.63
CA ASN A 86 12.06 -9.14 -19.49
C ASN A 86 10.71 -9.40 -20.18
N MET A 87 9.58 -9.07 -19.56
CA MET A 87 8.25 -9.27 -20.16
C MET A 87 7.90 -8.25 -21.23
N LEU A 88 8.42 -7.03 -21.11
CA LEU A 88 8.12 -5.92 -22.01
C LEU A 88 9.25 -5.65 -23.01
N ASP A 89 10.31 -6.47 -23.01
CA ASP A 89 11.54 -6.25 -23.77
C ASP A 89 12.09 -4.82 -23.63
N LEU A 90 12.06 -4.31 -22.40
CA LEU A 90 12.59 -3.00 -22.03
C LEU A 90 13.85 -3.17 -21.19
N ASP A 91 14.80 -2.25 -21.32
CA ASP A 91 15.90 -2.20 -20.37
C ASP A 91 15.40 -1.87 -18.94
N ILE A 92 16.07 -2.43 -17.93
CA ILE A 92 15.71 -2.23 -16.52
C ILE A 92 15.82 -0.75 -16.12
N ALA A 93 16.76 0.01 -16.71
CA ALA A 93 16.87 1.44 -16.47
C ALA A 93 15.65 2.19 -17.03
N SER A 94 15.14 1.76 -18.19
CA SER A 94 13.91 2.31 -18.79
C SER A 94 12.69 2.07 -17.90
N VAL A 95 12.53 0.85 -17.37
CA VAL A 95 11.43 0.53 -16.43
C VAL A 95 11.51 1.40 -15.17
N ARG A 96 12.70 1.57 -14.60
CA ARG A 96 12.93 2.45 -13.44
C ARG A 96 12.63 3.91 -13.77
N SER A 97 13.09 4.40 -14.92
CA SER A 97 12.83 5.77 -15.38
C SER A 97 11.33 6.03 -15.50
N LEU A 98 10.57 5.12 -16.11
CA LEU A 98 9.11 5.21 -16.18
C LEU A 98 8.47 5.22 -14.78
N LYS A 99 8.90 4.32 -13.89
CA LYS A 99 8.40 4.25 -12.51
C LYS A 99 8.60 5.57 -11.77
N TYR A 100 9.79 6.18 -11.85
CA TYR A 100 10.08 7.43 -11.14
C TYR A 100 9.42 8.63 -11.79
N LYS A 101 9.51 8.78 -13.12
CA LYS A 101 8.92 9.89 -13.88
C LYS A 101 7.42 9.99 -13.64
N TYR A 102 6.72 8.86 -13.73
CA TYR A 102 5.27 8.82 -13.55
C TYR A 102 4.84 8.52 -12.11
N LYS A 103 5.76 8.28 -11.18
CA LYS A 103 5.48 7.89 -9.78
C LYS A 103 4.57 6.65 -9.68
N LEU A 104 4.92 5.58 -10.38
CA LEU A 104 4.19 4.30 -10.36
C LEU A 104 4.49 3.50 -9.07
N PRO A 105 3.58 2.64 -8.58
CA PRO A 105 2.25 2.33 -9.13
C PRO A 105 1.20 3.40 -8.80
N ARG A 106 0.15 3.51 -9.60
CA ARG A 106 -0.99 4.44 -9.44
C ARG A 106 -2.31 3.68 -9.48
N ALA A 107 -3.28 4.13 -8.69
CA ALA A 107 -4.66 3.66 -8.80
C ALA A 107 -5.31 4.21 -10.08
N LYS A 108 -6.33 3.50 -10.59
CA LYS A 108 -7.02 3.84 -11.85
C LYS A 108 -7.62 5.24 -11.84
N GLU A 109 -8.08 5.71 -10.68
CA GLU A 109 -8.65 7.05 -10.47
C GLU A 109 -7.66 8.18 -10.77
N TYR A 110 -6.36 7.92 -10.65
CA TYR A 110 -5.29 8.90 -10.89
C TYR A 110 -4.66 8.76 -12.29
N ILE A 111 -5.31 8.04 -13.20
CA ILE A 111 -4.87 7.84 -14.58
C ILE A 111 -5.91 8.45 -15.51
N ILE A 112 -5.52 9.49 -16.25
CA ILE A 112 -6.36 10.13 -17.27
C ILE A 112 -6.17 9.38 -18.59
N LYS A 113 -7.27 9.11 -19.31
CA LYS A 113 -7.24 8.44 -20.61
C LYS A 113 -6.78 9.36 -21.75
#